data_AF-A0A923WQX9-F1
#
_entry.id   AF-A0A923WQX9-F1
#
_cell.length_a   1.000
_cell.length_b   1.000
_cell.length_c   1.000
_cell.angle_alpha   90.00
_cell.angle_beta   90.00
_cell.angle_gamma   90.00
#
_symmetry.space_group_name_H-M   'P 1'
#
loop_
_entity.id
_entity.type
_entity.pdbx_description
1 polymer ?
#
loop_
_entity_poly.entity_id
_entity_poly.type
_entity_poly.pdbx_seq_one_letter_code
_entity_poly.pdbx_strand_id
1 'polypeptide(L)'
;MLSLIFNFVLALSIPLWVLLIGPVLLGIPHLISSTRYIPKLTNINLLSVPLVGSFFVLVALIRLWIGVHDVNIIELGAGFFLLCLVGFLCKESKLRMISSLSLLSGLFASSLVYPLETLGFLVLAHNFVAFFFWIVRTNSKSDRTTAVVSLLLFILLTLTILTGFFDAFISSRLFEIFNGFNDASIGAQIFPKADMTLWSRAVSAYALGQGIHYFVWLKAIPEQELSYQHTTSFSYSFKLLKSDMGNRIVYFSGLILIGLVTFALFRNFIEARFI
;
A
#
# COMPACT_ATOMS: atom_id res chain seq x y z
N MET A 1 -3.35 -6.05 17.58
CA MET A 1 -3.04 -7.50 17.65
C MET A 1 -4.08 -8.34 16.93
N LEU A 2 -5.37 -8.29 17.29
CA LEU A 2 -6.42 -9.07 16.62
C LEU A 2 -6.47 -8.87 15.09
N SER A 3 -6.35 -7.62 14.62
CA SER A 3 -6.27 -7.32 13.18
C SER A 3 -5.10 -8.03 12.47
N LEU A 4 -3.96 -8.18 13.15
CA LEU A 4 -2.78 -8.84 12.59
C LEU A 4 -2.99 -10.33 12.44
N ILE A 5 -3.60 -10.99 13.43
CA ILE A 5 -3.99 -12.40 13.34
C ILE A 5 -5.04 -12.60 12.25
N PHE A 6 -6.06 -11.74 12.20
CA PHE A 6 -7.12 -11.81 11.20
C PHE A 6 -6.57 -11.68 9.77
N ASN A 7 -5.78 -10.63 9.50
CA ASN A 7 -5.17 -10.45 8.18
C ASN A 7 -4.17 -11.55 7.83
N PHE A 8 -3.49 -12.13 8.83
CA PHE A 8 -2.61 -13.27 8.62
C PHE A 8 -3.36 -14.52 8.15
N VAL A 9 -4.50 -14.84 8.80
CA VAL A 9 -5.35 -15.95 8.35
C VAL A 9 -5.86 -15.69 6.93
N LEU A 10 -6.37 -14.49 6.63
CA LEU A 10 -6.83 -14.15 5.29
C LEU A 10 -5.72 -14.22 4.24
N ALA A 11 -4.52 -13.78 4.57
CA ALA A 11 -3.37 -13.79 3.69
C ALA A 11 -2.87 -15.21 3.36
N LEU A 12 -3.05 -16.17 4.27
CA LEU A 12 -2.74 -17.57 3.99
C LEU A 12 -3.86 -18.26 3.20
N SER A 13 -5.12 -17.98 3.54
CA SER A 13 -6.26 -18.71 2.99
C SER A 13 -6.79 -18.18 1.66
N ILE A 14 -6.82 -16.86 1.47
CA ILE A 14 -7.42 -16.18 0.31
C ILE A 14 -6.65 -14.91 -0.12
N PRO A 15 -5.31 -14.96 -0.30
CA PRO A 15 -4.52 -13.74 -0.52
C PRO A 15 -4.91 -12.99 -1.79
N LEU A 16 -5.24 -13.70 -2.87
CA LEU A 16 -5.69 -13.08 -4.11
C LEU A 16 -6.96 -12.23 -3.87
N TRP A 17 -7.89 -12.71 -3.05
CA TRP A 17 -9.09 -11.95 -2.70
C TRP A 17 -8.76 -10.72 -1.86
N VAL A 18 -7.82 -10.84 -0.93
CA VAL A 18 -7.33 -9.70 -0.14
C VAL A 18 -6.68 -8.66 -1.05
N LEU A 19 -5.87 -9.10 -2.01
CA LEU A 19 -5.17 -8.21 -2.95
C LEU A 19 -6.12 -7.56 -3.96
N LEU A 20 -7.21 -8.23 -4.32
CA LEU A 20 -8.22 -7.69 -5.22
C LEU A 20 -9.21 -6.77 -4.50
N ILE A 21 -9.86 -7.27 -3.44
CA ILE A 21 -10.93 -6.57 -2.73
C ILE A 21 -10.37 -5.45 -1.85
N GLY A 22 -9.20 -5.65 -1.25
CA GLY A 22 -8.58 -4.68 -0.35
C GLY A 22 -8.43 -3.29 -0.99
N PRO A 23 -7.74 -3.12 -2.13
CA PRO A 23 -7.56 -1.82 -2.76
C PRO A 23 -8.85 -1.23 -3.29
N VAL A 24 -9.73 -2.09 -3.80
CA VAL A 24 -11.08 -1.77 -4.25
C VAL A 24 -11.86 -1.12 -3.11
N LEU A 25 -12.04 -1.79 -1.97
CA LEU A 25 -12.85 -1.27 -0.86
C LEU A 25 -12.14 -0.22 -0.01
N LEU A 26 -10.83 -0.40 0.24
CA LEU A 26 -10.08 0.34 1.24
C LEU A 26 -9.09 1.33 0.65
N GLY A 27 -8.76 1.23 -0.64
CA GLY A 27 -7.79 2.10 -1.30
C GLY A 27 -8.21 3.57 -1.28
N ILE A 28 -9.48 3.85 -1.60
CA ILE A 28 -10.00 5.21 -1.54
C ILE A 28 -10.06 5.73 -0.08
N PRO A 29 -10.71 5.03 0.87
CA PRO A 29 -10.65 5.42 2.27
C PRO A 29 -9.22 5.67 2.77
N HIS A 30 -8.26 4.86 2.33
CA HIS A 30 -6.86 4.99 2.68
C HIS A 30 -6.26 6.30 2.16
N LEU A 31 -6.49 6.63 0.89
CA LEU A 31 -6.02 7.89 0.32
C LEU A 31 -6.61 9.09 1.07
N ILE A 32 -7.89 9.02 1.43
CA ILE A 32 -8.55 10.08 2.19
C ILE A 32 -7.97 10.21 3.59
N SER A 33 -7.74 9.08 4.27
CA SER A 33 -7.11 9.07 5.59
C SER A 33 -5.72 9.72 5.49
N SER A 34 -4.92 9.34 4.50
CA SER A 34 -3.60 9.93 4.26
C SER A 34 -3.66 11.44 4.04
N THR A 35 -4.56 11.94 3.18
CA THR A 35 -4.68 13.38 2.93
C THR A 35 -5.20 14.16 4.14
N ARG A 36 -5.99 13.54 5.01
CA ARG A 36 -6.50 14.16 6.23
C ARG A 36 -5.46 14.21 7.35
N TYR A 37 -4.80 13.09 7.62
CA TYR A 37 -3.97 12.92 8.82
C TYR A 37 -2.52 13.28 8.58
N ILE A 38 -1.96 13.08 7.37
CA ILE A 38 -0.57 13.45 7.11
C ILE A 38 -0.34 14.94 7.38
N PRO A 39 -1.07 15.91 6.78
CA PRO A 39 -0.82 17.33 7.01
C PRO A 39 -0.93 17.73 8.49
N LYS A 40 -1.92 17.17 9.20
CA LYS A 40 -2.13 17.43 10.64
C LYS A 40 -0.95 16.94 11.48
N LEU A 41 -0.40 15.77 11.15
CA LEU A 41 0.66 15.12 11.91
C LEU A 41 2.07 15.56 11.50
N THR A 42 2.25 16.14 10.32
CA THR A 42 3.56 16.52 9.76
C THR A 42 3.79 18.02 9.62
N ASN A 43 2.82 18.87 9.96
CA ASN A 43 2.84 20.32 9.72
C ASN A 43 3.09 20.70 8.24
N ILE A 44 2.84 19.77 7.31
CA ILE A 44 2.94 20.01 5.88
C ILE A 44 1.72 20.82 5.45
N ASN A 45 1.93 21.94 4.72
CA ASN A 45 0.84 22.75 4.20
C ASN A 45 -0.11 21.90 3.35
N LEU A 46 -1.42 21.96 3.64
CA LEU A 46 -2.45 21.16 2.97
C LEU A 46 -2.40 21.31 1.43
N LEU A 47 -2.02 22.49 0.94
CA LEU A 47 -1.86 22.81 -0.49
C LEU A 47 -0.76 22.01 -1.20
N SER A 48 0.24 21.49 -0.47
CA SER A 48 1.31 20.70 -1.08
C SER A 48 0.90 19.26 -1.40
N VAL A 49 -0.10 18.71 -0.71
CA VAL A 49 -0.55 17.32 -0.92
C VAL A 49 -1.28 17.14 -2.26
N PRO A 50 -2.24 18.00 -2.65
CA PRO A 50 -2.83 17.96 -3.99
C PRO A 50 -1.80 18.22 -5.09
N LEU A 51 -0.79 19.07 -4.82
CA LEU A 51 0.24 19.41 -5.81
C LEU A 51 1.16 18.21 -6.09
N VAL A 52 1.60 17.52 -5.03
CA VAL A 52 2.36 16.26 -5.12
C VAL A 52 1.52 15.19 -5.82
N GLY A 53 0.27 15.02 -5.41
CA GLY A 53 -0.64 14.04 -6.02
C GLY A 53 -0.89 14.32 -7.51
N SER A 54 -1.16 15.59 -7.86
CA SER A 54 -1.39 16.01 -9.26
C SER A 54 -0.15 15.84 -10.12
N PHE A 55 1.04 16.07 -9.55
CA PHE A 55 2.31 15.81 -10.23
C PHE A 55 2.46 14.32 -10.58
N PHE A 56 2.20 13.41 -9.64
CA PHE A 56 2.26 11.96 -9.93
C PHE A 56 1.18 11.51 -10.91
N VAL A 57 -0.02 12.07 -10.85
CA VAL A 57 -1.07 11.82 -11.86
C VAL A 57 -0.63 12.30 -13.24
N LEU A 58 -0.05 13.49 -13.34
CA LEU A 58 0.47 14.02 -14.60
C LEU A 58 1.58 13.12 -15.16
N VAL A 59 2.51 12.69 -14.32
CA VAL A 59 3.58 11.76 -14.71
C VAL A 59 3.01 10.45 -15.24
N ALA A 60 2.00 9.88 -14.56
CA ALA A 60 1.32 8.67 -15.01
C ALA A 60 0.60 8.88 -16.36
N LEU A 61 -0.07 10.02 -16.55
CA LEU A 61 -0.74 10.35 -17.81
C LEU A 61 0.25 10.54 -18.97
N ILE A 62 1.38 11.22 -18.74
CA ILE A 62 2.44 11.40 -19.73
C ILE A 62 3.01 10.04 -20.14
N ARG A 63 3.26 9.14 -19.18
CA ARG A 63 3.72 7.78 -19.47
C ARG A 63 2.72 7.02 -20.34
N LEU A 64 1.44 7.06 -19.97
CA LEU A 64 0.38 6.43 -20.77
C LEU A 64 0.33 7.00 -22.19
N TRP A 65 0.54 8.31 -22.34
CA TRP A 65 0.54 8.99 -23.64
C TRP A 65 1.74 8.61 -24.51
N ILE A 66 2.95 8.49 -23.94
CA ILE A 66 4.17 8.14 -24.68
C ILE A 66 4.22 6.62 -24.99
N GLY A 67 3.37 5.82 -24.36
CA GLY A 67 3.34 4.37 -24.59
C GLY A 67 4.58 3.65 -24.02
N VAL A 68 5.28 4.27 -23.05
CA VAL A 68 6.39 3.62 -22.37
C VAL A 68 5.83 2.56 -21.43
N HIS A 69 5.97 1.30 -21.84
CA HIS A 69 5.55 0.14 -21.08
C HIS A 69 6.67 -0.41 -20.18
N ASP A 70 7.91 0.01 -20.44
CA ASP A 70 9.07 -0.33 -19.62
C ASP A 70 9.12 0.47 -18.30
N VAL A 71 9.79 -0.15 -17.33
CA VAL A 71 9.64 0.05 -15.88
C VAL A 71 9.93 1.48 -15.41
N ASN A 72 9.18 1.91 -14.37
CA ASN A 72 9.26 3.00 -13.36
C ASN A 72 10.36 4.08 -13.35
N ILE A 73 11.26 4.19 -14.34
CA ILE A 73 12.36 5.16 -14.35
C ILE A 73 11.82 6.59 -14.35
N ILE A 74 10.70 6.82 -15.07
CA ILE A 74 10.04 8.12 -15.13
C ILE A 74 9.44 8.47 -13.76
N GLU A 75 8.74 7.53 -13.12
CA GLU A 75 8.13 7.72 -11.80
C GLU A 75 9.17 7.89 -10.69
N LEU A 76 10.26 7.13 -10.73
CA LEU A 76 11.38 7.29 -9.81
C LEU A 76 12.07 8.63 -10.06
N GLY A 77 12.39 8.99 -11.31
CA GLY A 77 12.97 10.29 -11.64
C GLY A 77 12.08 11.46 -11.20
N ALA A 78 10.77 11.34 -11.37
CA ALA A 78 9.78 12.28 -10.85
C ALA A 78 9.80 12.36 -9.32
N GLY A 79 9.88 11.21 -8.64
CA GLY A 79 10.03 11.14 -7.18
C GLY A 79 11.30 11.84 -6.67
N PHE A 80 12.42 11.68 -7.38
CA PHE A 80 13.66 12.41 -7.09
C PHE A 80 13.52 13.91 -7.25
N PHE A 81 12.97 14.33 -8.39
CA PHE A 81 12.76 15.74 -8.67
C PHE A 81 11.91 16.39 -7.57
N LEU A 82 10.82 15.73 -7.20
CA LEU A 82 9.96 16.20 -6.13
C LEU A 82 10.66 16.23 -4.77
N LEU A 83 11.48 15.22 -4.43
CA LEU A 83 12.20 15.23 -3.15
C LEU A 83 13.25 16.34 -3.09
N CYS A 84 13.98 16.58 -4.18
CA CYS A 84 14.89 17.72 -4.31
C CYS A 84 14.14 19.04 -4.14
N LEU A 85 12.98 19.17 -4.79
CA LEU A 85 12.13 20.36 -4.73
C LEU A 85 11.62 20.60 -3.30
N VAL A 86 11.12 19.56 -2.63
CA VAL A 86 10.64 19.64 -1.23
C VAL A 86 11.79 19.95 -0.28
N GLY A 87 12.95 19.30 -0.42
CA GLY A 87 14.13 19.58 0.39
C GLY A 87 14.60 21.03 0.27
N PHE A 88 14.58 21.57 -0.95
CA PHE A 88 14.93 22.96 -1.25
C PHE A 88 13.90 23.94 -0.65
N LEU A 89 12.60 23.70 -0.85
CA LEU A 89 11.53 24.61 -0.44
C LEU A 89 11.24 24.56 1.06
N CYS A 90 11.36 23.40 1.71
CA CYS A 90 10.97 23.20 3.11
C CYS A 90 12.11 23.38 4.12
N LYS A 91 13.33 23.74 3.68
CA LYS A 91 14.50 23.98 4.56
C LYS A 91 14.75 22.83 5.56
N GLU A 92 14.59 21.60 5.10
CA GLU A 92 14.84 20.41 5.93
C GLU A 92 16.30 20.33 6.39
N SER A 93 16.56 19.58 7.45
CA SER A 93 17.93 19.43 7.94
C SER A 93 18.82 18.79 6.88
N LYS A 94 20.03 19.33 6.69
CA LYS A 94 20.99 18.84 5.66
C LYS A 94 21.20 17.33 5.77
N LEU A 95 21.28 16.79 6.99
CA LEU A 95 21.47 15.36 7.21
C LEU A 95 20.29 14.53 6.72
N ARG A 96 19.04 14.95 6.98
CA ARG A 96 17.84 14.26 6.47
C ARG A 96 17.75 14.33 4.95
N MET A 97 18.07 15.50 4.39
CA MET A 97 18.10 15.67 2.94
C MET A 97 19.14 14.75 2.29
N ILE A 98 20.38 14.74 2.80
CA ILE A 98 21.46 13.86 2.29
C ILE A 98 21.08 12.39 2.46
N SER A 99 20.52 12.00 3.60
CA SER A 99 20.09 10.61 3.84
C SER A 99 18.99 10.19 2.88
N SER A 100 17.96 11.01 2.67
CA SER A 100 16.89 10.73 1.71
C SER A 100 17.40 10.71 0.27
N LEU A 101 18.28 11.63 -0.12
CA LEU A 101 18.89 11.65 -1.44
C LEU A 101 19.79 10.44 -1.67
N SER A 102 20.55 10.01 -0.67
CA SER A 102 21.39 8.83 -0.75
C SER A 102 20.55 7.56 -0.90
N LEU A 103 19.49 7.42 -0.09
CA LEU A 103 18.56 6.28 -0.17
C LEU A 103 17.87 6.23 -1.53
N LEU A 104 17.31 7.36 -1.98
CA LEU A 104 16.66 7.42 -3.29
C LEU A 104 17.68 7.14 -4.39
N SER A 105 18.86 7.77 -4.38
CA SER A 105 19.95 7.53 -5.36
C SER A 105 20.25 6.05 -5.51
N GLY A 106 20.36 5.34 -4.39
CA GLY A 106 20.52 3.88 -4.37
C GLY A 106 19.33 3.16 -5.02
N LEU A 107 18.09 3.53 -4.70
CA LEU A 107 16.88 2.95 -5.31
C LEU A 107 16.77 3.23 -6.81
N PHE A 108 17.14 4.42 -7.28
CA PHE A 108 17.17 4.73 -8.71
C PHE A 108 18.24 3.94 -9.44
N ALA A 109 19.47 3.93 -8.93
CA ALA A 109 20.54 3.12 -9.49
C ALA A 109 20.12 1.64 -9.55
N SER A 110 19.50 1.14 -8.48
CA SER A 110 18.95 -0.22 -8.45
C SER A 110 17.85 -0.43 -9.49
N SER A 111 16.96 0.54 -9.70
CA SER A 111 15.91 0.45 -10.71
C SER A 111 16.43 0.45 -12.15
N LEU A 112 17.60 1.04 -12.40
CA LEU A 112 18.23 1.03 -13.72
C LEU A 112 18.84 -0.34 -14.04
N VAL A 113 19.34 -1.05 -13.03
CA VAL A 113 20.01 -2.36 -13.19
C VAL A 113 19.06 -3.53 -12.99
N TYR A 114 18.16 -3.43 -12.01
CA TYR A 114 17.21 -4.45 -11.57
C TYR A 114 15.81 -3.85 -11.42
N PRO A 115 15.18 -3.39 -12.51
CA PRO A 115 13.93 -2.63 -12.46
C PRO A 115 12.78 -3.39 -11.80
N LEU A 116 12.61 -4.67 -12.16
CA LEU A 116 11.51 -5.49 -11.66
C LEU A 116 11.74 -5.93 -10.21
N GLU A 117 12.96 -6.32 -9.84
CA GLU A 117 13.31 -6.67 -8.46
C GLU A 117 13.20 -5.45 -7.54
N THR A 118 13.60 -4.27 -8.02
CA THR A 118 13.43 -3.01 -7.28
C THR A 118 11.96 -2.70 -7.07
N LEU A 119 11.12 -2.86 -8.10
CA LEU A 119 9.68 -2.70 -7.97
C LEU A 119 9.09 -3.69 -6.96
N GLY A 120 9.42 -4.97 -7.08
CA GLY A 120 8.93 -6.00 -6.17
C GLY A 120 9.35 -5.75 -4.72
N PHE A 121 10.60 -5.31 -4.50
CA PHE A 121 11.06 -4.87 -3.19
C PHE A 121 10.24 -3.68 -2.67
N LEU A 122 10.01 -2.65 -3.48
CA LEU A 122 9.21 -1.48 -3.09
C LEU A 122 7.75 -1.85 -2.80
N VAL A 123 7.19 -2.83 -3.52
CA VAL A 123 5.85 -3.38 -3.27
C VAL A 123 5.78 -4.09 -1.92
N LEU A 124 6.83 -4.77 -1.46
CA LEU A 124 6.83 -5.31 -0.10
C LEU A 124 7.11 -4.21 0.94
N ALA A 125 8.13 -3.39 0.68
CA ALA A 125 8.64 -2.37 1.60
C ALA A 125 7.62 -1.28 1.90
N HIS A 126 6.73 -0.91 0.97
CA HIS A 126 5.75 0.15 1.23
C HIS A 126 4.80 -0.19 2.39
N ASN A 127 4.51 -1.46 2.63
CA ASN A 127 3.63 -1.89 3.72
C ASN A 127 4.21 -1.56 5.10
N PHE A 128 5.54 -1.39 5.19
CA PHE A 128 6.23 -1.01 6.42
C PHE A 128 6.15 0.50 6.70
N VAL A 129 5.89 1.32 5.68
CA VAL A 129 5.84 2.79 5.82
C VAL A 129 4.78 3.21 6.82
N ALA A 130 3.64 2.54 6.84
CA ALA A 130 2.56 2.83 7.79
C ALA A 130 3.02 2.67 9.24
N PHE A 131 3.80 1.62 9.55
CA PHE A 131 4.37 1.40 10.88
C PHE A 131 5.39 2.45 11.27
N PHE A 132 6.33 2.77 10.36
CA PHE A 132 7.32 3.80 10.65
C PHE A 132 6.66 5.16 10.90
N PHE A 133 5.66 5.50 10.09
CA PHE A 133 4.87 6.71 10.30
C PHE A 133 4.16 6.68 11.67
N TRP A 134 3.48 5.59 12.01
CA TRP A 134 2.79 5.42 13.29
C TRP A 134 3.74 5.55 14.50
N ILE A 135 4.90 4.88 14.46
CA ILE A 135 5.92 4.93 15.52
C ILE A 135 6.47 6.35 15.71
N VAL A 136 6.74 7.06 14.61
CA VAL A 136 7.33 8.39 14.64
C VAL A 136 6.32 9.45 15.11
N ARG A 137 5.03 9.29 14.77
CA ARG A 137 4.01 10.31 15.01
C ARG A 137 3.21 10.15 16.28
N THR A 138 3.27 8.99 16.92
CA THR A 138 2.58 8.80 18.18
C THR A 138 3.24 9.56 19.35
N ASN A 139 2.40 10.26 20.11
CA ASN A 139 2.79 11.00 21.32
C ASN A 139 2.83 10.12 22.58
N SER A 140 2.00 9.07 22.63
CA SER A 140 1.90 8.17 23.77
C SER A 140 2.98 7.10 23.74
N LYS A 141 3.66 6.89 24.88
CA LYS A 141 4.63 5.78 25.04
C LYS A 141 3.97 4.42 24.84
N SER A 142 2.74 4.24 25.34
CA SER A 142 1.97 3.00 25.20
C SER A 142 1.68 2.67 23.73
N ASP A 143 1.25 3.67 22.97
CA ASP A 143 0.97 3.54 21.55
C ASP A 143 2.24 3.27 20.76
N ARG A 144 3.35 3.92 21.10
CA ARG A 144 4.66 3.65 20.49
C ARG A 144 5.09 2.22 20.71
N THR A 145 4.98 1.73 21.94
CA THR A 145 5.26 0.33 22.25
C THR A 145 4.36 -0.59 21.44
N THR A 146 3.06 -0.28 21.34
CA THR A 146 2.11 -1.07 20.54
C THR A 146 2.49 -1.07 19.06
N ALA A 147 2.88 0.06 18.49
CA ALA A 147 3.31 0.19 17.11
C ALA A 147 4.60 -0.59 16.82
N VAL A 148 5.60 -0.50 17.71
CA VAL A 148 6.86 -1.26 17.61
C VAL A 148 6.62 -2.76 17.73
N VAL A 149 5.85 -3.20 18.72
CA VAL A 149 5.50 -4.62 18.89
C VAL A 149 4.75 -5.14 17.67
N SER A 150 3.81 -4.35 17.13
CA SER A 150 3.08 -4.71 15.92
C SER A 150 4.00 -4.82 14.70
N LEU A 151 4.97 -3.92 14.54
CA LEU A 151 5.97 -3.99 13.49
C LEU A 151 6.84 -5.24 13.63
N LEU A 152 7.34 -5.55 14.83
CA LEU A 152 8.16 -6.74 15.07
C LEU A 152 7.39 -8.04 14.76
N LEU A 153 6.13 -8.12 15.17
CA LEU A 153 5.26 -9.26 14.85
C LEU A 153 4.97 -9.34 13.35
N PHE A 154 4.73 -8.22 12.68
CA PHE A 154 4.54 -8.17 11.24
C PHE A 154 5.80 -8.63 10.47
N ILE A 155 6.99 -8.20 10.90
CA ILE A 155 8.28 -8.68 10.35
C ILE A 155 8.40 -10.19 10.54
N LEU A 156 8.17 -10.68 11.77
CA LEU A 156 8.26 -12.10 12.08
C LEU A 156 7.33 -12.93 11.19
N LEU A 157 6.05 -12.56 11.10
CA LEU A 157 5.09 -13.28 10.26
C LEU A 157 5.47 -13.25 8.78
N THR A 158 5.88 -12.08 8.28
CA THR A 158 6.35 -11.94 6.88
C THR A 158 7.53 -12.86 6.61
N LEU A 159 8.52 -12.90 7.50
CA LEU A 159 9.68 -13.78 7.37
C LEU A 159 9.26 -15.26 7.43
N THR A 160 8.39 -15.66 8.35
CA THR A 160 7.92 -17.05 8.43
C THR A 160 7.16 -17.51 7.19
N ILE A 161 6.40 -16.62 6.55
CA ILE A 161 5.77 -16.90 5.25
C ILE A 161 6.85 -17.10 4.18
N LEU A 162 7.79 -16.15 4.07
CA LEU A 162 8.81 -16.15 3.01
C LEU A 162 9.80 -17.33 3.12
N THR A 163 10.11 -17.78 4.35
CA THR A 163 10.96 -18.96 4.59
C THR A 163 10.24 -20.29 4.39
N GLY A 164 8.92 -20.28 4.16
CA GLY A 164 8.13 -21.48 3.83
C GLY A 164 7.56 -22.24 5.02
N PHE A 165 7.55 -21.66 6.22
CA PHE A 165 6.97 -22.32 7.40
C PHE A 165 5.50 -22.70 7.21
N PHE A 166 4.77 -21.95 6.36
CA PHE A 166 3.35 -22.15 6.07
C PHE A 166 3.06 -22.78 4.70
N ASP A 167 4.05 -23.41 4.04
CA ASP A 167 3.88 -23.98 2.70
C ASP A 167 2.71 -24.96 2.58
N ALA A 168 2.50 -25.82 3.59
CA ALA A 168 1.40 -26.78 3.61
C ALA A 168 0.01 -26.09 3.61
N PHE A 169 -0.10 -24.92 4.23
CA PHE A 169 -1.34 -24.13 4.20
C PHE A 169 -1.49 -23.37 2.88
N ILE A 170 -0.39 -22.82 2.36
CA ILE A 170 -0.38 -22.07 1.10
C ILE A 170 -0.73 -22.99 -0.07
N SER A 171 -0.23 -24.22 -0.09
CA SER A 171 -0.52 -25.21 -1.15
C SER A 171 -1.94 -25.76 -1.12
N SER A 172 -2.66 -25.61 0.00
CA SER A 172 -4.03 -26.12 0.20
C SER A 172 -5.10 -25.03 0.16
N ARG A 173 -4.74 -23.79 -0.22
CA ARG A 173 -5.66 -22.65 -0.22
C ARG A 173 -6.71 -22.71 -1.33
N LEU A 174 -7.82 -22.02 -1.11
CA LEU A 174 -8.97 -22.03 -2.01
C LEU A 174 -8.69 -21.18 -3.27
N PHE A 175 -8.68 -21.87 -4.43
CA PHE A 175 -8.81 -21.48 -5.86
C PHE A 175 -8.29 -20.11 -6.36
N GLU A 176 -7.79 -20.13 -7.61
CA GLU A 176 -7.63 -18.96 -8.48
C GLU A 176 -9.00 -18.30 -8.74
N ILE A 177 -9.05 -16.97 -8.71
CA ILE A 177 -10.31 -16.22 -8.80
C ILE A 177 -10.74 -16.03 -10.27
N PHE A 178 -9.77 -15.73 -11.13
CA PHE A 178 -9.97 -15.30 -12.51
C PHE A 178 -8.81 -15.79 -13.37
N ASN A 179 -9.07 -16.04 -14.66
CA ASN A 179 -8.02 -16.35 -15.62
C ASN A 179 -6.97 -15.23 -15.62
N GLY A 180 -5.72 -15.59 -15.31
CA GLY A 180 -4.60 -14.65 -15.26
C GLY A 180 -4.44 -13.84 -13.97
N PHE A 181 -5.36 -13.95 -12.99
CA PHE A 181 -5.16 -13.41 -11.64
C PHE A 181 -4.83 -14.55 -10.67
N ASN A 182 -3.56 -14.93 -10.65
CA ASN A 182 -3.05 -16.03 -9.86
C ASN A 182 -1.69 -15.71 -9.22
N ASP A 183 -1.16 -16.68 -8.50
CA ASP A 183 0.10 -16.49 -7.78
C ASP A 183 1.27 -16.23 -8.69
N ALA A 184 1.27 -16.81 -9.89
CA ALA A 184 2.31 -16.58 -10.88
C ALA A 184 2.31 -15.13 -11.34
N SER A 185 1.14 -14.59 -11.71
CA SER A 185 1.05 -13.25 -12.28
C SER A 185 1.37 -12.16 -11.27
N ILE A 186 0.99 -12.31 -10.00
CA ILE A 186 1.32 -11.35 -8.94
C ILE A 186 2.72 -11.63 -8.37
N GLY A 187 3.06 -12.89 -8.13
CA GLY A 187 4.35 -13.29 -7.57
C GLY A 187 5.53 -12.93 -8.47
N ALA A 188 5.39 -13.05 -9.79
CA ALA A 188 6.40 -12.60 -10.75
C ALA A 188 6.61 -11.08 -10.75
N GLN A 189 5.65 -10.28 -10.30
CA GLN A 189 5.86 -8.84 -10.11
C GLN A 189 6.64 -8.52 -8.84
N ILE A 190 6.63 -9.43 -7.84
CA ILE A 190 7.33 -9.27 -6.56
C ILE A 190 8.74 -9.88 -6.63
N PHE A 191 8.86 -11.09 -7.16
CA PHE A 191 10.13 -11.81 -7.34
C PHE A 191 10.23 -12.34 -8.77
N PRO A 192 10.61 -11.52 -9.76
CA PRO A 192 10.49 -11.85 -11.20
C PRO A 192 11.26 -13.10 -11.66
N LYS A 193 12.31 -13.49 -10.94
CA LYS A 193 13.18 -14.64 -11.29
C LYS A 193 13.00 -15.84 -10.35
N ALA A 194 11.99 -15.81 -9.49
CA ALA A 194 11.72 -16.87 -8.54
C ALA A 194 10.86 -17.99 -9.13
N ASP A 195 10.74 -19.09 -8.38
CA ASP A 195 9.85 -20.20 -8.72
C ASP A 195 8.42 -19.97 -8.18
N MET A 196 7.50 -20.85 -8.59
CA MET A 196 6.09 -20.80 -8.18
C MET A 196 5.91 -20.87 -6.65
N THR A 197 6.79 -21.58 -5.97
CA THR A 197 6.75 -21.72 -4.51
C THR A 197 7.00 -20.37 -3.85
N LEU A 198 8.09 -19.69 -4.20
CA LEU A 198 8.41 -18.37 -3.65
C LEU A 198 7.42 -17.30 -4.13
N TRP A 199 6.88 -17.40 -5.35
CA TRP A 199 5.77 -16.55 -5.80
C TRP A 199 4.55 -16.67 -4.89
N SER A 200 4.11 -17.89 -4.58
CA SER A 200 2.97 -18.14 -3.71
C SER A 200 3.19 -17.60 -2.28
N ARG A 201 4.41 -17.75 -1.76
CA ARG A 201 4.82 -17.14 -0.47
C ARG A 201 4.80 -15.62 -0.54
N ALA A 202 5.34 -15.03 -1.60
CA ALA A 202 5.39 -13.60 -1.79
C ALA A 202 4.01 -12.95 -1.90
N VAL A 203 3.09 -13.59 -2.63
CA VAL A 203 1.69 -13.16 -2.74
C VAL A 203 1.00 -13.17 -1.38
N SER A 204 1.24 -14.21 -0.58
CA SER A 204 0.70 -14.30 0.79
C SER A 204 1.30 -13.21 1.71
N ALA A 205 2.62 -13.03 1.66
CA ALA A 205 3.31 -11.98 2.42
C ALA A 205 2.83 -10.58 2.02
N TYR A 206 2.62 -10.35 0.73
CA TYR A 206 2.11 -9.09 0.21
C TYR A 206 0.66 -8.84 0.63
N ALA A 207 -0.20 -9.86 0.57
CA ALA A 207 -1.58 -9.78 1.07
C ALA A 207 -1.64 -9.43 2.56
N LEU A 208 -0.78 -10.05 3.39
CA LEU A 208 -0.64 -9.71 4.80
C LEU A 208 -0.23 -8.25 4.97
N GLY A 209 0.82 -7.83 4.25
CA GLY A 209 1.31 -6.45 4.26
C GLY A 209 0.22 -5.46 3.93
N GLN A 210 -0.52 -5.69 2.85
CA GLN A 210 -1.55 -4.80 2.37
C GLN A 210 -2.73 -4.68 3.34
N GLY A 211 -3.21 -5.80 3.88
CA GLY A 211 -4.28 -5.79 4.88
C GLY A 211 -3.91 -5.01 6.14
N ILE A 212 -2.66 -5.20 6.61
CA ILE A 212 -2.14 -4.50 7.78
C ILE A 212 -1.88 -3.02 7.50
N HIS A 213 -1.33 -2.70 6.34
CA HIS A 213 -1.12 -1.33 5.88
C HIS A 213 -2.44 -0.55 5.90
N TYR A 214 -3.52 -1.13 5.36
CA TYR A 214 -4.84 -0.53 5.43
C TYR A 214 -5.33 -0.37 6.86
N PHE A 215 -5.16 -1.37 7.72
CA PHE A 215 -5.53 -1.25 9.13
C PHE A 215 -4.81 -0.08 9.80
N VAL A 216 -3.49 0.05 9.64
CA VAL A 216 -2.73 1.11 10.30
C VAL A 216 -3.21 2.49 9.85
N TRP A 217 -3.39 2.69 8.54
CA TRP A 217 -3.85 3.97 7.99
C TRP A 217 -5.30 4.32 8.29
N LEU A 218 -6.20 3.33 8.29
CA LEU A 218 -7.63 3.57 8.47
C LEU A 218 -8.06 3.56 9.93
N LYS A 219 -7.23 2.99 10.80
CA LYS A 219 -7.60 2.73 12.18
C LYS A 219 -6.56 3.20 13.18
N ALA A 220 -5.36 2.62 13.14
CA ALA A 220 -4.37 2.85 14.20
C ALA A 220 -3.91 4.32 14.27
N ILE A 221 -3.62 4.96 13.13
CA ILE A 221 -3.22 6.37 13.07
C ILE A 221 -4.41 7.30 13.42
N PRO A 222 -5.60 7.16 12.82
CA PRO A 222 -6.76 8.00 13.15
C PRO A 222 -7.16 7.97 14.64
N GLU A 223 -7.07 6.82 15.30
CA GLU A 223 -7.48 6.69 16.70
C GLU A 223 -6.63 7.50 17.67
N GLN A 224 -5.38 7.82 17.31
CA GLN A 224 -4.47 8.60 18.16
C GLN A 224 -4.91 10.07 18.27
N GLU A 225 -5.69 10.53 17.30
CA GLU A 225 -6.18 11.91 17.22
C GLU A 225 -7.51 12.11 17.96
N LEU A 226 -8.11 11.03 18.47
CA LEU A 226 -9.37 11.11 19.20
C LEU A 226 -9.09 11.45 20.67
N SER A 227 -9.83 12.42 21.19
CA SER A 227 -9.74 12.87 22.59
C SER A 227 -10.33 11.86 23.60
N TYR A 228 -10.96 10.78 23.12
CA TYR A 228 -11.68 9.82 23.96
C TYR A 228 -11.01 8.45 23.98
N GLN A 229 -11.12 7.73 25.10
CA GLN A 229 -10.42 6.45 25.37
C GLN A 229 -11.04 5.21 24.69
N HIS A 230 -12.08 5.36 23.88
CA HIS A 230 -12.81 4.22 23.31
C HIS A 230 -12.41 3.96 21.86
N THR A 231 -12.29 2.66 21.53
CA THR A 231 -12.05 2.23 20.16
C THR A 231 -13.26 2.57 19.30
N THR A 232 -13.02 3.19 18.14
CA THR A 232 -14.11 3.56 17.23
C THR A 232 -14.68 2.33 16.52
N SER A 233 -15.96 2.33 16.12
CA SER A 233 -16.44 1.31 15.18
C SER A 233 -16.12 1.72 13.74
N PHE A 234 -16.06 0.76 12.81
CA PHE A 234 -15.86 1.07 11.39
C PHE A 234 -16.95 2.00 10.85
N SER A 235 -18.20 1.80 11.28
CA SER A 235 -19.33 2.68 10.95
C SER A 235 -19.11 4.11 11.42
N TYR A 236 -18.47 4.31 12.57
CA TYR A 236 -18.14 5.65 13.06
C TYR A 236 -17.02 6.28 12.24
N SER A 237 -15.96 5.53 11.92
CA SER A 237 -14.90 6.01 11.01
C SER A 237 -15.44 6.41 9.65
N PHE A 238 -16.40 5.65 9.09
CA PHE A 238 -17.08 6.00 7.84
C PHE A 238 -17.94 7.25 7.96
N LYS A 239 -18.66 7.44 9.09
CA LYS A 239 -19.42 8.68 9.35
C LYS A 239 -18.50 9.90 9.42
N LEU A 240 -17.34 9.78 10.09
CA LEU A 240 -16.33 10.84 10.13
C LEU A 240 -15.85 11.16 8.71
N LEU A 241 -15.43 10.14 7.96
CA LEU A 241 -15.01 10.27 6.57
C LEU A 241 -16.04 11.02 5.71
N LYS A 242 -17.31 10.62 5.82
CA LYS A 242 -18.44 11.24 5.13
C LYS A 242 -18.65 12.70 5.56
N SER A 243 -18.46 13.03 6.84
CA SER A 243 -18.55 14.41 7.33
C SER A 243 -17.40 15.30 6.85
N ASP A 244 -16.19 14.76 6.71
CA ASP A 244 -15.02 15.54 6.26
C ASP A 244 -15.05 15.83 4.76
N MET A 245 -15.52 14.86 3.95
CA MET A 245 -15.46 14.94 2.49
C MET A 245 -16.77 15.36 1.83
N GLY A 246 -17.87 15.25 2.56
CA GLY A 246 -19.21 15.33 2.01
C GLY A 246 -19.61 14.09 1.21
N ASN A 247 -20.92 13.97 0.97
CA ASN A 247 -21.50 12.78 0.33
C ASN A 247 -21.03 12.58 -1.12
N ARG A 248 -20.67 13.66 -1.82
CA ARG A 248 -20.31 13.62 -3.25
C ARG A 248 -19.09 12.76 -3.52
N ILE A 249 -18.03 12.91 -2.73
CA ILE A 249 -16.80 12.14 -2.91
C ILE A 249 -17.07 10.67 -2.59
N VAL A 250 -17.79 10.38 -1.50
CA VAL A 250 -18.17 9.01 -1.14
C VAL A 250 -18.96 8.33 -2.26
N TYR A 251 -19.94 9.00 -2.87
CA TYR A 251 -20.70 8.44 -3.99
C TYR A 251 -19.84 8.26 -5.24
N PHE A 252 -19.02 9.26 -5.59
CA PHE A 252 -18.13 9.17 -6.76
C PHE A 252 -17.15 8.01 -6.62
N SER A 253 -16.58 7.84 -5.43
CA SER A 253 -15.73 6.70 -5.07
C SER A 253 -16.45 5.36 -5.18
N GLY A 254 -17.70 5.28 -4.70
CA GLY A 254 -18.55 4.10 -4.86
C GLY A 254 -18.88 3.79 -6.32
N LEU A 255 -19.06 4.81 -7.17
CA LEU A 255 -19.28 4.62 -8.61
C LEU A 255 -18.03 4.12 -9.33
N ILE A 256 -16.86 4.69 -9.04
CA ILE A 256 -15.58 4.19 -9.57
C ILE A 256 -15.41 2.72 -9.19
N LEU A 257 -15.68 2.39 -7.93
CA LEU A 257 -15.58 1.04 -7.41
C LEU A 257 -16.46 0.05 -8.20
N ILE A 258 -17.74 0.37 -8.34
CA ILE A 258 -18.70 -0.44 -9.08
C ILE A 258 -18.26 -0.57 -10.54
N GLY A 259 -17.77 0.52 -11.14
CA GLY A 259 -17.25 0.51 -12.51
C GLY A 259 -16.06 -0.44 -12.68
N LEU A 260 -15.07 -0.39 -11.79
CA LEU A 260 -13.90 -1.26 -11.81
C LEU A 260 -14.29 -2.74 -11.63
N VAL A 261 -15.17 -3.05 -10.68
CA VAL A 261 -15.66 -4.42 -10.45
C VAL A 261 -16.44 -4.93 -11.66
N THR A 262 -17.35 -4.11 -12.20
CA THR A 262 -18.15 -4.48 -13.37
C THR A 262 -17.27 -4.73 -14.59
N PHE A 263 -16.29 -3.86 -14.82
CA PHE A 263 -15.33 -4.00 -15.91
C PHE A 263 -14.49 -5.28 -15.77
N ALA A 264 -13.98 -5.57 -14.57
CA ALA A 264 -13.22 -6.78 -14.30
C ALA A 264 -14.06 -8.05 -14.54
N LEU A 265 -15.31 -8.08 -14.05
CA LEU A 265 -16.22 -9.20 -14.27
C LEU A 265 -16.57 -9.37 -15.75
N PHE A 266 -16.83 -8.28 -16.47
CA PHE A 266 -17.17 -8.30 -17.88
C PHE A 266 -15.99 -8.80 -18.74
N ARG A 267 -14.78 -8.32 -18.47
CA ARG A 267 -13.57 -8.79 -19.14
C ARG A 267 -13.38 -10.31 -18.95
N ASN A 268 -13.52 -10.78 -17.72
CA ASN A 268 -13.42 -12.22 -17.42
C ASN A 268 -14.49 -13.05 -18.14
N PHE A 269 -15.73 -12.54 -18.20
CA PHE A 269 -16.81 -13.20 -18.93
C PHE A 269 -16.51 -13.32 -20.43
N ILE A 270 -15.91 -12.28 -21.04
CA ILE A 270 -15.48 -12.31 -22.43
C ILE A 270 -14.38 -13.36 -22.62
N GLU A 271 -13.30 -13.30 -21.83
CA GLU A 271 -12.18 -14.23 -21.95
C GLU A 271 -12.61 -15.70 -21.77
N ALA A 272 -13.55 -15.96 -20.85
CA ALA A 272 -14.10 -17.31 -20.63
C ALA A 272 -14.94 -17.86 -21.79
N ARG A 273 -15.43 -17.02 -22.70
CA ARG A 273 -16.21 -17.46 -23.88
C ARG A 273 -15.34 -17.86 -25.08
N PHE A 274 -14.06 -17.51 -25.07
CA PHE A 274 -13.14 -17.74 -26.18
C PHE A 274 -12.11 -18.85 -25.89
N ILE A 275 -12.31 -19.62 -24.82
CA ILE A 275 -11.57 -20.84 -24.45
C ILE A 275 -12.54 -22.02 -24.59
#